data_AF-A0A0Q4URW5-F1
#
_entry.id   AF-A0A0Q4URW5-F1
#
_cell.length_a   1.000
_cell.length_b   1.000
_cell.length_c   1.000
_cell.angle_alpha   90.00
_cell.angle_beta   90.00
_cell.angle_gamma   90.00
#
_symmetry.space_group_name_H-M   'P 1'
#
loop_
_entity.id
_entity.type
_entity.pdbx_description
1 polymer ?
#
loop_
_entity_poly.entity_id
_entity_poly.type
_entity_poly.pdbx_seq_one_letter_code
_entity_poly.pdbx_strand_id
1 'polypeptide(L)'
;MTARRVDLAPDADIAGVVAGYPGEDLVLVIRPGRDALSQAMVEAAIAPLAIAAAPGARINAVIPAEGAADEAVAAAVDYLAAAHAVTGQSLTVGI
;
A
#
# COMPACT_ATOMS: atom_id res chain seq x y z
N MET A 1 -1.89 15.28 8.50
CA MET A 1 -2.99 14.49 7.90
C MET A 1 -2.66 13.02 8.13
N THR A 2 -3.63 12.22 8.56
CA THR A 2 -3.46 10.76 8.69
C THR A 2 -3.62 10.13 7.31
N ALA A 3 -2.71 9.22 6.93
CA ALA A 3 -2.81 8.54 5.65
C ALA A 3 -4.09 7.72 5.56
N ARG A 4 -4.69 7.67 4.37
CA ARG A 4 -5.89 6.91 4.07
C ARG A 4 -5.53 5.46 3.76
N ARG A 5 -6.21 4.53 4.43
CA ARG A 5 -6.18 3.11 4.08
C ARG A 5 -7.00 2.84 2.83
N VAL A 6 -6.45 2.08 1.88
CA VAL A 6 -7.16 1.57 0.70
C VAL A 6 -6.87 0.08 0.54
N ASP A 7 -7.88 -0.77 0.68
CA ASP A 7 -7.75 -2.21 0.40
C ASP A 7 -7.85 -2.44 -1.13
N LEU A 8 -6.82 -3.03 -1.72
CA LEU A 8 -6.75 -3.32 -3.15
C LEU A 8 -7.33 -4.69 -3.47
N ALA A 9 -8.42 -4.70 -4.25
CA ALA A 9 -8.95 -5.92 -4.85
C ALA A 9 -7.88 -6.61 -5.74
N PRO A 10 -7.85 -7.95 -5.85
CA PRO A 10 -6.80 -8.68 -6.58
C PRO A 10 -6.55 -8.19 -8.02
N ASP A 11 -7.59 -7.74 -8.71
CA ASP A 11 -7.57 -7.27 -10.10
C ASP A 11 -7.46 -5.74 -10.24
N ALA A 12 -7.30 -5.01 -9.13
CA ALA A 12 -7.26 -3.55 -9.15
C ALA A 12 -6.04 -3.00 -9.90
N ASP A 13 -6.27 -2.03 -10.79
CA ASP A 13 -5.22 -1.18 -11.35
C ASP A 13 -4.73 -0.20 -10.28
N ILE A 14 -3.56 -0.49 -9.72
CA ILE A 14 -2.96 0.31 -8.66
C ILE A 14 -2.70 1.76 -9.08
N ALA A 15 -2.33 2.01 -10.34
CA ALA A 15 -2.06 3.37 -10.82
C ALA A 15 -3.36 4.17 -10.88
N GLY A 16 -4.43 3.57 -11.44
CA GLY A 16 -5.76 4.14 -11.45
C GLY A 16 -6.31 4.40 -10.05
N VAL A 17 -6.08 3.48 -9.10
CA VAL A 17 -6.46 3.66 -7.69
C VAL A 17 -5.75 4.87 -7.08
N VAL A 18 -4.42 4.97 -7.19
CA VAL A 18 -3.66 6.10 -6.64
C VAL A 18 -4.09 7.42 -7.28
N ALA A 19 -4.33 7.45 -8.59
CA ALA A 19 -4.79 8.64 -9.31
C ALA A 19 -6.17 9.13 -8.83
N GLY A 20 -6.99 8.26 -8.22
CA GLY A 20 -8.27 8.63 -7.61
C GLY A 20 -8.16 9.44 -6.31
N TYR A 21 -6.95 9.59 -5.74
CA TYR A 21 -6.70 10.28 -4.47
C TYR A 21 -5.56 11.33 -4.59
N PRO A 22 -5.73 12.37 -5.40
CA PRO A 22 -4.68 13.36 -5.63
C PRO A 22 -4.33 14.13 -4.34
N GLY A 23 -3.06 14.11 -3.95
CA GLY A 23 -2.55 14.85 -2.79
C GLY A 23 -2.91 14.24 -1.43
N GLU A 24 -3.49 13.04 -1.40
CA GLU A 24 -3.75 12.31 -0.16
C GLU A 24 -2.62 11.31 0.12
N ASP A 25 -2.13 11.28 1.35
CA ASP A 25 -1.27 10.19 1.82
C ASP A 25 -2.05 8.87 1.81
N LEU A 26 -1.50 7.81 1.22
CA LEU A 26 -2.14 6.50 1.12
C LEU A 26 -1.30 5.39 1.79
N VAL A 27 -2.02 4.46 2.42
CA VAL A 27 -1.51 3.13 2.79
C VAL A 27 -2.37 2.09 2.05
N LEU A 28 -1.76 1.43 1.08
CA LEU A 28 -2.40 0.43 0.24
C LEU A 28 -2.29 -0.95 0.91
N VAL A 29 -3.40 -1.65 1.10
CA VAL A 29 -3.40 -3.04 1.58
C VAL A 29 -3.54 -3.96 0.37
N ILE A 30 -2.45 -4.59 -0.03
CA ILE A 30 -2.39 -5.51 -1.18
C ILE A 30 -2.81 -6.89 -0.68
N ARG A 31 -4.11 -7.18 -0.69
CA ARG A 31 -4.64 -8.48 -0.23
C ARG A 31 -4.09 -9.63 -1.09
N PRO A 32 -3.91 -10.84 -0.51
CA PRO A 32 -3.52 -12.03 -1.28
C PRO A 32 -4.59 -12.41 -2.30
N GLY A 33 -4.24 -13.29 -3.24
CA GLY A 33 -5.14 -13.79 -4.28
C GLY A 33 -4.77 -13.39 -5.72
N ARG A 34 -3.67 -12.65 -5.90
CA ARG A 34 -3.04 -12.45 -7.21
C ARG A 34 -2.16 -13.64 -7.57
N ASP A 35 -2.00 -13.89 -8.86
CA ASP A 35 -0.91 -14.75 -9.33
C ASP A 35 0.45 -14.09 -9.02
N ALA A 36 1.52 -14.90 -9.03
CA ALA A 36 2.85 -14.47 -8.62
C ALA A 36 3.40 -13.29 -9.44
N LEU A 37 3.11 -13.24 -10.74
CA LEU A 37 3.58 -12.15 -11.60
C LEU A 37 2.79 -10.86 -11.32
N SER A 38 1.47 -10.96 -11.27
CA SER A 38 0.59 -9.82 -10.95
C SER A 38 0.91 -9.23 -9.57
N GLN A 39 1.18 -10.08 -8.57
CA GLN A 39 1.63 -9.65 -7.25
C GLN A 39 2.96 -8.87 -7.33
N ALA A 40 3.97 -9.44 -7.99
CA ALA A 40 5.28 -8.81 -8.13
C ALA A 40 5.20 -7.46 -8.88
N MET A 41 4.35 -7.36 -9.91
CA MET A 41 4.13 -6.12 -10.65
C MET A 41 3.51 -5.03 -9.77
N VAL A 42 2.52 -5.38 -8.94
CA VAL A 42 1.89 -4.44 -7.99
C VAL A 42 2.89 -3.96 -6.94
N GLU A 43 3.68 -4.86 -6.37
CA GLU A 43 4.72 -4.50 -5.40
C GLU A 43 5.79 -3.59 -6.01
N ALA A 44 6.24 -3.91 -7.23
CA ALA A 44 7.22 -3.09 -7.95
C ALA A 44 6.71 -1.69 -8.30
N ALA A 45 5.39 -1.49 -8.42
CA ALA A 45 4.78 -0.20 -8.72
C ALA A 45 4.80 0.79 -7.53
N ILE A 46 4.94 0.30 -6.29
CA ILE A 46 4.85 1.15 -5.08
C ILE A 46 5.90 2.27 -5.09
N ALA A 47 7.17 1.93 -5.31
CA ALA A 47 8.24 2.94 -5.28
C ALA A 47 8.12 3.98 -6.41
N PRO A 48 7.89 3.61 -7.68
CA PRO A 48 7.61 4.59 -8.75
C PRO A 48 6.41 5.51 -8.46
N LEU A 49 5.30 4.96 -7.94
CA LEU A 49 4.11 5.75 -7.60
C LEU A 49 4.40 6.74 -6.46
N ALA A 50 5.14 6.30 -5.44
CA ALA A 50 5.57 7.17 -4.36
C ALA A 50 6.47 8.32 -4.85
N ILE A 51 7.39 8.04 -5.79
CA ILE A 51 8.24 9.08 -6.40
C ILE A 51 7.40 10.09 -7.18
N ALA A 52 6.44 9.62 -7.98
CA ALA A 52 5.58 10.49 -8.78
C ALA A 52 4.64 11.36 -7.92
N ALA A 53 4.21 10.85 -6.76
CA ALA A 53 3.34 11.57 -5.82
C ALA A 53 4.10 12.59 -4.95
N ALA A 54 5.42 12.42 -4.77
CA ALA A 54 6.21 13.29 -3.91
C ALA A 54 6.43 14.69 -4.53
N PRO A 55 6.54 15.76 -3.71
CA PRO A 55 6.36 15.78 -2.24
C PRO A 55 4.89 15.93 -1.80
N GLY A 56 3.93 15.91 -2.74
CA GLY A 56 2.52 16.22 -2.48
C GLY A 56 1.77 15.14 -1.71
N ALA A 57 2.19 13.89 -1.80
CA ALA A 57 1.61 12.77 -1.07
C ALA A 57 2.63 11.65 -0.83
N ARG A 58 2.36 10.83 0.20
CA ARG A 58 3.11 9.60 0.51
C ARG A 58 2.30 8.38 0.10
N ILE A 59 2.94 7.40 -0.51
CA ILE A 59 2.32 6.13 -0.91
C ILE A 59 3.12 5.01 -0.27
N ASN A 60 2.52 4.25 0.64
CA ASN A 60 3.13 3.05 1.23
C ASN A 60 2.18 1.86 1.08
N ALA A 61 2.69 0.65 1.30
CA ALA A 61 1.92 -0.58 1.19
C ALA A 61 2.10 -1.53 2.37
N VAL A 62 1.02 -2.25 2.69
CA VAL A 62 1.02 -3.44 3.55
C VAL A 62 0.65 -4.64 2.67
N ILE A 63 1.41 -5.72 2.79
CA ILE A 63 1.24 -6.96 2.04
C ILE A 63 0.97 -8.08 3.06
N PRO A 64 -0.28 -8.39 3.38
CA PRO A 64 -0.61 -9.48 4.28
C PRO A 64 -0.29 -10.83 3.63
N ALA A 65 0.40 -11.71 4.36
CA ALA A 65 0.47 -13.12 4.01
C ALA A 65 -0.91 -13.78 4.10
N GLU A 66 -1.07 -14.94 3.47
CA GLU A 66 -2.31 -15.70 3.57
C GLU A 66 -2.59 -16.09 5.04
N GLY A 67 -3.79 -15.79 5.53
CA GLY A 67 -4.17 -16.04 6.93
C GLY A 67 -3.60 -15.05 7.95
N ALA A 68 -2.95 -13.97 7.54
CA ALA A 68 -2.51 -12.91 8.45
C ALA A 68 -3.70 -12.35 9.25
N ALA A 69 -3.53 -12.20 10.56
CA ALA A 69 -4.55 -11.68 11.45
C ALA A 69 -4.90 -10.22 11.13
N ASP A 70 -6.19 -9.88 11.13
CA ASP A 70 -6.65 -8.53 10.79
C ASP A 70 -6.08 -7.46 11.74
N GLU A 71 -5.85 -7.81 13.01
CA GLU A 71 -5.23 -6.91 13.99
C GLU A 71 -3.78 -6.59 13.63
N ALA A 72 -3.02 -7.56 13.11
CA ALA A 72 -1.65 -7.36 12.67
C ALA A 72 -1.59 -6.47 11.42
N VAL A 73 -2.51 -6.67 10.48
CA VAL A 73 -2.66 -5.81 9.30
C VAL A 73 -3.03 -4.38 9.71
N ALA A 74 -3.99 -4.22 10.63
CA ALA A 74 -4.37 -2.91 11.15
C ALA A 74 -3.20 -2.19 11.82
N ALA A 75 -2.42 -2.86 12.67
CA ALA A 75 -1.25 -2.28 13.32
C ALA A 75 -0.18 -1.84 12.32
N ALA A 76 0.05 -2.60 11.24
CA ALA A 76 0.96 -2.24 10.17
C ALA A 76 0.50 -1.00 9.39
N VAL A 77 -0.82 -0.90 9.13
CA VAL A 77 -1.42 0.29 8.51
C VAL A 77 -1.23 1.52 9.40
N ASP A 78 -1.53 1.41 10.70
CA ASP A 78 -1.40 2.51 11.65
C ASP A 78 0.06 3.00 11.74
N TYR A 79 1.02 2.08 11.75
CA TYR A 79 2.44 2.40 11.72
C TYR A 79 2.82 3.24 10.48
N LEU A 80 2.46 2.79 9.27
CA LEU A 80 2.79 3.52 8.04
C LEU A 80 2.03 4.85 7.91
N ALA A 81 0.80 4.91 8.42
CA ALA A 81 0.02 6.14 8.44
C ALA A 81 0.67 7.24 9.29
N ALA A 82 1.23 6.86 10.44
CA ALA A 82 1.95 7.75 11.35
C ALA A 82 3.37 8.12 10.89
N ALA A 83 3.97 7.35 9.98
CA ALA A 83 5.37 7.52 9.56
C ALA A 83 5.59 8.68 8.56
N HIS A 84 5.43 9.93 9.00
CA HIS A 84 5.41 11.13 8.14
C HIS A 84 6.65 11.37 7.24
N ALA A 85 7.80 10.77 7.56
CA ALA A 85 9.02 10.87 6.76
C ALA A 85 9.20 9.70 5.77
N VAL A 86 8.22 8.80 5.66
CA VAL A 86 8.33 7.53 4.94
C VAL A 86 7.33 7.47 3.78
N THR A 87 7.85 7.18 2.58
CA THR A 87 7.07 6.92 1.36
C THR A 87 7.76 5.83 0.53
N GLY A 88 7.01 5.11 -0.30
CA GLY A 88 7.51 4.05 -1.17
C GLY A 88 7.87 2.74 -0.46
N GLN A 89 7.48 2.56 0.81
CA GLN A 89 7.77 1.34 1.56
C GLN A 89 6.66 0.30 1.40
N SER A 90 7.07 -0.96 1.39
CA SER A 90 6.20 -2.14 1.44
C SER A 90 6.51 -2.95 2.68
N LEU A 91 5.50 -3.24 3.51
CA LEU A 91 5.64 -4.02 4.73
C LEU A 91 4.86 -5.33 4.61
N THR A 92 5.57 -6.46 4.62
CA THR A 92 4.94 -7.78 4.65
C THR A 92 4.55 -8.16 6.08
N VAL A 93 3.33 -8.65 6.26
CA VAL A 93 2.77 -8.99 7.59
C VAL A 93 2.26 -10.41 7.60
N GLY A 94 2.79 -11.23 8.52
CA GLY A 94 2.51 -12.67 8.60
C GLY A 94 3.78 -13.50 8.41
N ILE A 95 3.65 -14.83 8.57
CA ILE A 95 4.72 -15.82 8.39
C ILE A 95 4.35 -16.82 7.30
#